data_AF-A0A3S1CN87-F1
#
_entry.id   AF-A0A3S1CN87-F1
#
_cell.length_a   1.000
_cell.length_b   1.000
_cell.length_c   1.000
_cell.angle_alpha   90.00
_cell.angle_beta   90.00
_cell.angle_gamma   90.00
#
_symmetry.space_group_name_H-M   'P 1'
#
loop_
_entity.id
_entity.type
_entity.pdbx_description
1 polymer ?
#
loop_
_entity_poly.entity_id
_entity_poly.type
_entity_poly.pdbx_seq_one_letter_code
_entity_poly.pdbx_strand_id
1 'polypeptide(L)'
;MGEAINYALDLLEERKENYRENGIQYYRPWVWLITDGAPTDYWQNAAQRVRDAENNRKISFFTVGVKGADITTLSQIAPPERPPIWLDGLKFRDMFLWLSQSMKQVSHSKPGGTMIALPSVGWSQVSV
;
A
#
# COMPACT_ATOMS: atom_id res chain seq x y z
N MET A 1 14.99 -3.20 -0.90
CA MET A 1 13.60 -2.72 -1.07
C MET A 1 12.80 -3.67 -1.96
N GLY A 2 13.31 -4.04 -3.14
CA GLY A 2 12.70 -5.02 -4.03
C GLY A 2 12.43 -6.37 -3.34
N GLU A 3 13.41 -6.91 -2.62
CA GLU A 3 13.24 -8.16 -1.85
C GLU A 3 12.14 -8.03 -0.79
N ALA A 4 12.08 -6.90 -0.08
CA ALA A 4 11.07 -6.65 0.95
C ALA A 4 9.65 -6.61 0.36
N ILE A 5 9.48 -5.97 -0.81
CA ILE A 5 8.20 -5.96 -1.52
C ILE A 5 7.82 -7.37 -1.96
N ASN A 6 8.75 -8.10 -2.58
CA ASN A 6 8.51 -9.47 -3.01
C ASN A 6 8.07 -10.36 -1.86
N TYR A 7 8.84 -10.35 -0.76
CA TYR A 7 8.54 -11.09 0.45
C TYR A 7 7.16 -10.75 1.02
N ALA A 8 6.82 -9.46 1.08
CA ALA A 8 5.50 -9.04 1.57
C ALA A 8 4.36 -9.53 0.68
N LEU A 9 4.55 -9.53 -0.66
CA LEU A 9 3.56 -10.07 -1.60
C LEU A 9 3.41 -11.58 -1.48
N ASP A 10 4.51 -12.32 -1.32
CA ASP A 10 4.49 -13.78 -1.14
C ASP A 10 3.78 -14.17 0.16
N LEU A 11 4.14 -13.53 1.28
CA LEU A 11 3.48 -13.73 2.57
C LEU A 11 1.97 -13.44 2.51
N LEU A 12 1.59 -12.43 1.72
CA LEU A 12 0.20 -12.07 1.56
C LEU A 12 -0.58 -13.08 0.69
N GLU A 13 0.02 -13.61 -0.37
CA GLU A 13 -0.59 -14.68 -1.17
C GLU A 13 -0.78 -15.94 -0.32
N GLU A 14 0.23 -16.35 0.45
CA GLU A 14 0.13 -17.48 1.38
C GLU A 14 -1.05 -17.30 2.37
N ARG A 15 -1.17 -16.10 2.96
CA ARG A 15 -2.26 -15.81 3.89
C ARG A 15 -3.64 -15.86 3.22
N LYS A 16 -3.76 -15.39 1.98
CA LYS A 16 -5.02 -15.45 1.22
C LYS A 16 -5.39 -16.88 0.86
N GLU A 17 -4.42 -17.72 0.51
CA GLU A 17 -4.68 -19.13 0.21
C GLU A 17 -5.19 -19.85 1.46
N ASN A 18 -4.55 -19.62 2.62
CA ASN A 18 -5.04 -20.15 3.89
C ASN A 18 -6.49 -19.74 4.18
N TYR A 19 -6.88 -18.49 3.90
CA TYR A 19 -8.27 -18.07 4.04
C TYR A 19 -9.21 -18.78 3.05
N ARG A 20 -8.80 -18.94 1.78
CA ARG A 20 -9.60 -19.67 0.77
C ARG A 20 -9.82 -21.13 1.16
N GLU A 21 -8.78 -21.83 1.59
CA GLU A 21 -8.84 -23.24 2.03
C GLU A 21 -9.81 -23.43 3.20
N ASN A 22 -9.91 -22.43 4.09
CA ASN A 22 -10.81 -22.44 5.23
C ASN A 22 -12.20 -21.83 4.93
N GLY A 23 -12.48 -21.47 3.68
CA GLY A 23 -13.76 -20.84 3.29
C GLY A 23 -13.99 -19.45 3.90
N ILE A 24 -12.92 -18.80 4.38
CA ILE A 24 -12.97 -17.48 5.01
C ILE A 24 -12.91 -16.42 3.91
N GLN A 25 -13.97 -15.60 3.82
CA GLN A 25 -13.94 -14.43 2.94
C GLN A 25 -12.97 -13.39 3.49
N TYR A 26 -12.25 -12.71 2.60
CA TYR A 26 -11.34 -11.64 2.96
C TYR A 26 -11.58 -10.39 2.11
N TYR A 27 -11.26 -9.24 2.70
CA TYR A 27 -11.23 -7.96 2.01
C TYR A 27 -9.94 -7.81 1.21
N ARG A 28 -9.97 -6.96 0.16
CA ARG A 28 -8.77 -6.60 -0.58
C ARG A 28 -7.71 -6.05 0.38
N PRO A 29 -6.58 -6.74 0.59
CA PRO A 29 -5.56 -6.34 1.55
C PRO A 29 -4.84 -5.06 1.14
N TRP A 30 -4.45 -4.27 2.14
CA TRP A 30 -3.68 -3.05 1.95
C TRP A 30 -2.21 -3.30 2.29
N VAL A 31 -1.30 -2.90 1.41
CA VAL A 31 0.15 -3.02 1.58
C VAL A 31 0.74 -1.61 1.58
N TRP A 32 1.50 -1.29 2.64
CA TRP A 32 2.10 0.02 2.83
C TRP A 32 3.62 -0.10 2.76
N LEU A 33 4.24 0.57 1.80
CA LEU A 33 5.68 0.78 1.72
C LEU A 33 6.00 2.18 2.26
N ILE A 34 6.78 2.23 3.33
CA ILE A 34 7.26 3.47 3.94
C ILE A 34 8.79 3.42 3.89
N THR A 35 9.44 4.45 3.32
CA THR A 35 10.90 4.49 3.17
C THR A 35 11.46 5.89 3.27
N ASP A 36 12.70 6.00 3.75
CA ASP A 36 13.50 7.23 3.86
C ASP A 36 14.66 7.27 2.84
N GLY A 37 14.73 6.31 1.92
CA GLY A 37 15.83 6.20 0.96
C GLY A 37 15.47 5.51 -0.36
N ALA A 38 16.50 5.36 -1.20
CA ALA A 38 16.42 4.69 -2.50
C ALA A 38 16.52 3.15 -2.36
N PRO A 39 16.01 2.38 -3.34
CA PRO A 39 16.28 0.95 -3.39
C PRO A 39 17.79 0.65 -3.46
N THR A 40 18.20 -0.38 -2.72
CA THR A 40 19.59 -0.88 -2.71
C THR A 40 19.74 -2.20 -3.48
N ASP A 41 18.66 -2.69 -4.06
CA ASP A 41 18.52 -4.00 -4.71
C ASP A 41 17.69 -3.89 -6.01
N TYR A 42 17.55 -5.01 -6.72
CA TYR A 42 16.76 -5.08 -7.94
C TYR A 42 15.25 -5.01 -7.64
N TRP A 43 14.64 -3.86 -7.90
CA TRP A 43 13.25 -3.55 -7.52
C TRP A 43 12.28 -3.62 -8.69
N GLN A 44 12.75 -3.67 -9.93
CA GLN A 44 11.92 -3.59 -11.14
C GLN A 44 10.95 -4.77 -11.25
N ASN A 45 11.39 -5.98 -10.87
CA ASN A 45 10.50 -7.14 -10.82
C ASN A 45 9.42 -6.97 -9.74
N ALA A 46 9.78 -6.47 -8.56
CA ALA A 46 8.83 -6.20 -7.49
C ALA A 46 7.79 -5.14 -7.90
N ALA A 47 8.22 -4.07 -8.59
CA ALA A 47 7.32 -3.07 -9.16
C ALA A 47 6.34 -3.68 -10.17
N GLN A 48 6.80 -4.61 -11.01
CA GLN A 48 5.91 -5.32 -11.93
C GLN A 48 4.88 -6.17 -11.18
N ARG A 49 5.29 -6.92 -10.16
CA ARG A 49 4.38 -7.71 -9.32
C ARG A 49 3.33 -6.84 -8.63
N VAL A 50 3.72 -5.66 -8.12
CA VAL A 50 2.79 -4.68 -7.54
C VAL A 50 1.76 -4.22 -8.57
N ARG A 51 2.19 -3.85 -9.79
CA ARG A 51 1.29 -3.44 -10.88
C ARG A 51 0.31 -4.54 -11.24
N ASP A 52 0.78 -5.77 -11.39
CA ASP A 52 -0.08 -6.92 -11.74
C ASP A 52 -1.08 -7.23 -10.62
N ALA A 53 -0.65 -7.16 -9.35
CA ALA A 53 -1.53 -7.37 -8.21
C ALA A 53 -2.61 -6.28 -8.07
N GLU A 54 -2.28 -5.02 -8.37
CA GLU A 54 -3.22 -3.90 -8.39
C GLU A 54 -4.22 -4.00 -9.55
N ASN A 55 -3.75 -4.26 -10.77
CA ASN A 55 -4.61 -4.43 -11.95
C ASN A 55 -5.61 -5.57 -11.78
N ASN A 56 -5.17 -6.67 -11.15
CA ASN A 56 -6.03 -7.81 -10.83
C ASN A 56 -6.85 -7.62 -9.55
N ARG A 57 -6.85 -6.41 -8.97
CA ARG A 57 -7.57 -6.05 -7.73
C ARG A 57 -7.25 -6.95 -6.54
N LYS A 58 -6.06 -7.58 -6.53
CA LYS A 58 -5.60 -8.48 -5.47
C LYS A 58 -5.13 -7.76 -4.21
N ILE A 59 -4.57 -6.55 -4.35
CA ILE A 59 -4.05 -5.72 -3.25
C ILE A 59 -4.31 -4.25 -3.51
N SER A 60 -4.33 -3.41 -2.48
CA SER A 60 -4.16 -1.96 -2.60
C SER A 60 -2.80 -1.56 -2.03
N PHE A 61 -1.90 -1.06 -2.86
CA PHE A 61 -0.51 -0.74 -2.55
C PHE A 61 -0.35 0.78 -2.38
N PHE A 62 0.24 1.19 -1.26
CA PHE A 62 0.46 2.58 -0.88
C PHE A 62 1.95 2.81 -0.69
N THR A 63 2.48 3.92 -1.21
CA THR A 63 3.88 4.31 -1.04
C THR A 63 3.95 5.64 -0.30
N VAL A 64 4.75 5.68 0.76
CA VAL A 64 4.97 6.86 1.58
C VAL A 64 6.46 7.13 1.67
N GLY A 65 6.87 8.29 1.15
CA GLY A 65 8.23 8.79 1.30
C GLY A 65 8.35 9.61 2.58
N VAL A 66 9.40 9.36 3.37
CA VAL A 66 9.83 10.24 4.45
C VAL A 66 11.13 10.94 4.06
N LYS A 67 11.57 11.94 4.83
CA LYS A 67 12.74 12.77 4.49
C LYS A 67 13.93 11.91 4.04
N GLY A 68 14.37 12.10 2.79
CA GLY A 68 15.47 11.35 2.16
C GLY A 68 15.04 10.34 1.09
N ALA A 69 13.73 10.05 0.99
CA ALA A 69 13.21 9.08 0.04
C ALA A 69 13.45 9.48 -1.42
N ASP A 70 13.78 8.47 -2.24
CA ASP A 70 13.83 8.61 -3.69
C ASP A 70 12.41 8.49 -4.28
N ILE A 71 11.71 9.62 -4.37
CA ILE A 71 10.34 9.68 -4.91
C ILE A 71 10.31 9.32 -6.40
N THR A 72 11.37 9.60 -7.15
CA THR A 72 11.43 9.28 -8.58
C THR A 72 11.36 7.77 -8.78
N THR A 73 12.11 7.02 -7.98
CA THR A 73 12.05 5.55 -8.01
C THR A 73 10.76 5.02 -7.37
N LEU A 74 10.30 5.60 -6.25
CA LEU A 74 9.02 5.21 -5.66
C LEU A 74 7.85 5.40 -6.61
N SER A 75 7.85 6.43 -7.45
CA SER A 75 6.82 6.68 -8.46
C SER A 75 6.76 5.58 -9.52
N GLN A 76 7.88 4.89 -9.77
CA GLN A 76 7.94 3.77 -10.70
C GLN A 76 7.49 2.44 -10.07
N ILE A 77 7.59 2.33 -8.74
CA ILE A 77 7.09 1.20 -7.96
C ILE A 77 5.59 1.35 -7.69
N ALA A 78 5.15 2.58 -7.42
CA ALA A 78 3.78 2.89 -7.07
C ALA A 78 2.81 2.61 -8.23
N PRO A 79 1.56 2.22 -7.93
CA PRO A 79 0.51 2.13 -8.93
C PRO A 79 0.24 3.52 -9.55
N PRO A 80 -0.02 3.64 -10.86
CA PRO A 80 -0.28 4.93 -11.50
C PRO A 80 -1.44 5.72 -10.89
N GLU A 81 -2.47 5.01 -10.40
CA GLU A 81 -3.65 5.60 -9.76
C GLU A 81 -3.38 6.08 -8.31
N ARG A 82 -2.21 5.72 -7.75
CA ARG A 82 -1.85 6.03 -6.37
C ARG A 82 -0.36 6.42 -6.27
N PRO A 83 -0.01 7.65 -6.69
CA PRO A 83 1.36 8.12 -6.63
C PRO A 83 1.90 8.17 -5.19
N PRO A 84 3.23 8.18 -5.01
CA PRO A 84 3.83 8.29 -3.69
C PRO A 84 3.43 9.56 -2.95
N ILE A 85 3.22 9.42 -1.65
CA ILE A 85 2.84 10.53 -0.77
C ILE A 85 4.01 10.87 0.15
N TRP A 86 4.31 12.15 0.30
CA TRP A 86 5.27 12.60 1.32
C TRP A 86 4.61 12.62 2.69
N LEU A 87 5.27 12.02 3.67
CA LEU A 87 4.94 12.21 5.08
C LEU A 87 5.33 13.64 5.50
N ASP A 88 4.39 14.38 6.08
CA ASP A 88 4.67 15.70 6.62
C ASP A 88 5.48 15.61 7.93
N GLY A 89 6.78 15.84 7.83
CA GLY A 89 7.70 15.70 8.95
C GLY A 89 7.68 14.27 9.52
N LEU A 90 7.34 14.14 10.82
CA LEU A 90 7.22 12.86 11.52
C LEU A 90 5.77 12.57 11.94
N LYS A 91 4.78 12.99 11.12
CA LYS A 91 3.34 12.75 11.36
C LYS A 91 2.90 11.28 11.19
N PHE A 92 3.74 10.32 11.57
CA PHE A 92 3.42 8.89 11.58
C PHE A 92 2.18 8.60 12.43
N ARG A 93 2.05 9.26 13.58
CA ARG A 93 0.89 9.10 14.47
C ARG A 93 -0.40 9.41 13.72
N ASP A 94 -0.44 10.55 13.04
CA ASP A 94 -1.64 11.00 12.32
C ASP A 94 -1.92 10.09 11.12
N MET A 95 -0.88 9.61 10.44
CA MET A 95 -0.98 8.61 9.37
C MET A 95 -1.60 7.30 9.87
N PHE A 96 -1.12 6.75 10.99
CA PHE A 96 -1.68 5.52 11.55
C PHE A 96 -3.09 5.71 12.12
N LEU A 97 -3.40 6.88 12.68
CA LEU A 97 -4.77 7.22 13.08
C LEU A 97 -5.72 7.26 11.88
N TRP A 98 -5.29 7.88 10.78
CA TRP A 98 -6.02 7.91 9.53
C TRP A 98 -6.20 6.50 8.94
N LEU A 99 -5.16 5.66 8.97
CA LEU A 99 -5.23 4.28 8.50
C LEU A 99 -6.23 3.46 9.33
N SER A 100 -6.19 3.59 10.66
CA SER A 100 -7.13 2.93 11.57
C SER A 100 -8.59 3.31 11.25
N GLN A 101 -8.85 4.61 11.03
CA GLN A 101 -10.19 5.09 10.65
C GLN A 101 -10.63 4.56 9.28
N SER A 102 -9.71 4.55 8.31
CA SER A 102 -9.94 4.02 6.97
C SER A 102 -10.29 2.53 7.00
N MET A 103 -9.56 1.74 7.79
CA MET A 103 -9.84 0.30 7.93
C MET A 103 -11.19 0.04 8.59
N LYS A 104 -11.62 0.86 9.55
CA LYS A 104 -12.98 0.76 10.14
C LYS A 104 -14.04 0.96 9.05
N GLN A 105 -13.88 1.99 8.22
CA GLN A 105 -14.80 2.23 7.11
C GLN A 105 -14.81 1.05 6.12
N VAL A 106 -13.65 0.54 5.73
CA VAL A 106 -13.56 -0.63 4.83
C VAL A 106 -14.18 -1.89 5.47
N SER A 107 -14.06 -2.09 6.78
CA SER A 107 -14.69 -3.25 7.44
C SER A 107 -16.23 -3.19 7.44
N HIS A 108 -16.81 -2.00 7.26
CA HIS A 108 -18.25 -1.82 7.07
C HIS A 108 -18.71 -2.00 5.62
N SER A 109 -17.81 -2.05 4.62
CA SER A 109 -18.21 -2.44 3.27
C SER A 109 -18.46 -3.94 3.17
N LYS A 110 -19.32 -4.34 2.23
CA LYS A 110 -19.43 -5.75 1.85
C LYS A 110 -18.20 -6.13 1.02
N PRO A 111 -17.61 -7.33 1.23
CA PRO A 111 -16.63 -7.88 0.30
C PRO A 111 -17.20 -7.87 -1.13
N GLY A 112 -16.53 -7.19 -2.05
CA GLY A 112 -16.99 -7.00 -3.44
C GLY A 112 -17.99 -5.86 -3.67
N GLY A 113 -18.32 -5.07 -2.65
CA GLY A 113 -19.20 -3.90 -2.76
C GLY A 113 -18.50 -2.61 -3.25
N THR A 114 -19.30 -1.55 -3.42
CA THR A 114 -18.85 -0.22 -3.88
C THR A 114 -17.76 0.35 -2.96
N MET A 115 -16.76 1.00 -3.58
CA MET A 115 -15.65 1.66 -2.88
C MET A 115 -16.17 2.71 -1.90
N ILE A 116 -15.85 2.57 -0.61
CA ILE A 116 -16.16 3.59 0.40
C ILE A 116 -15.15 4.73 0.27
N ALA A 117 -15.64 5.97 0.29
CA ALA A 117 -14.79 7.16 0.33
C ALA A 117 -13.94 7.14 1.61
N LEU A 118 -12.62 7.18 1.43
CA LEU A 118 -11.67 7.22 2.53
C LEU A 118 -11.68 8.61 3.21
N PRO A 119 -11.27 8.71 4.50
CA PRO A 119 -11.13 10.01 5.15
C PRO A 119 -10.12 10.88 4.42
N SER A 120 -10.22 12.20 4.55
CA SER A 120 -9.23 13.11 3.96
C SER A 120 -7.83 12.88 4.54
N VAL A 121 -6.80 12.94 3.69
CA VAL A 121 -5.41 12.72 4.07
C VAL A 121 -4.85 14.00 4.70
N GLY A 122 -4.80 14.07 6.03
CA GLY A 122 -4.30 15.24 6.79
C GLY A 122 -2.83 15.16 7.24
N TRP A 123 -2.17 14.02 7.01
CA TRP A 123 -0.79 13.73 7.43
C TRP A 123 0.24 13.87 6.31
N SER A 124 -0.22 14.13 5.08
CA SER A 124 0.63 14.26 3.90
C SER A 124 1.02 15.71 3.63
N GLN A 125 2.21 15.92 3.05
CA GLN A 125 2.49 17.19 2.35
C GLN A 125 1.89 17.12 0.95
N VAL A 126 1.11 18.14 0.59
CA VAL A 126 0.71 18.33 -0.81
C VAL A 126 1.96 18.80 -1.55
N SER A 127 2.51 17.95 -2.41
CA SER A 127 3.50 18.37 -3.39
C SER A 127 2.80 19.29 -4.39
N VAL A 128 3.08 20.59 -4.30
CA VAL A 128 2.80 21.59 -5.34
C VAL A 128 3.75 21.37 -6.51
#